data_AF-A0A0J7JU57-F1
#
_entry.id   AF-A0A0J7JU57-F1
#
_cell.length_a   1.000
_cell.length_b   1.000
_cell.length_c   1.000
_cell.angle_alpha   90.00
_cell.angle_beta   90.00
_cell.angle_gamma   90.00
#
_symmetry.space_group_name_H-M   'P 1'
#
loop_
_entity.id
_entity.type
_entity.pdbx_description
1 polymer ?
#
loop_
_entity_poly.entity_id
_entity_poly.type
_entity_poly.pdbx_seq_one_letter_code
_entity_poly.pdbx_strand_id
1 'polypeptide(L)'
;MQTHVQLAQVAALVRLKCVCLYGGASKDDQRALIQRGCDIIVATPGRLKDFMSDGTVDLAGSRFVVLDEADRMLDKGFEDDIKHILDCCPPREQRQTLMFTATWPQSVQALAATFMVDPVKITIGSGGKETENGAVELQANARITQKVEVVDQKDKEFRLLQILKHHQQGNHKMDRILVFCLYK
;
A
#
# COMPACT_ATOMS: atom_id res chain seq x y z
N MET A 1 -8.61 -1.74 8.06
CA MET A 1 -7.48 -1.26 7.21
C MET A 1 -6.60 -0.36 8.06
N GLN A 2 -5.27 -0.48 8.00
CA GLN A 2 -4.35 0.24 8.91
C GLN A 2 -4.47 1.76 8.77
N THR A 3 -4.52 2.28 7.54
CA THR A 3 -4.69 3.71 7.23
C THR A 3 -5.95 4.30 7.87
N HIS A 4 -7.08 3.59 7.79
CA HIS A 4 -8.34 4.03 8.42
C HIS A 4 -8.23 4.15 9.94
N VAL A 5 -7.59 3.18 10.60
CA VAL A 5 -7.46 3.20 12.07
C VAL A 5 -6.68 4.43 12.54
N GLN A 6 -5.58 4.76 11.87
CA GLN A 6 -4.78 5.93 12.21
C GLN A 6 -5.50 7.24 11.85
N LEU A 7 -6.08 7.30 10.65
CA LEU A 7 -6.73 8.50 10.16
C LEU A 7 -8.00 8.84 10.93
N ALA A 8 -8.78 7.84 11.36
CA ALA A 8 -9.98 8.03 12.17
C ALA A 8 -9.66 8.68 13.53
N GLN A 9 -8.51 8.36 14.14
CA GLN A 9 -8.09 8.98 15.40
C GLN A 9 -7.82 10.47 15.22
N VAL A 10 -7.11 10.84 14.15
CA VAL A 10 -6.77 12.25 13.85
C VAL A 10 -8.01 13.02 13.39
N ALA A 11 -8.83 12.42 12.52
CA ALA A 11 -10.07 13.02 12.00
C ALA A 11 -11.04 13.37 13.13
N ALA A 12 -11.14 12.52 14.17
CA ALA A 12 -11.99 12.78 15.33
C ALA A 12 -11.59 14.06 16.09
N LEU A 13 -10.30 14.41 16.15
CA LEU A 13 -9.81 15.63 16.81
C LEU A 13 -10.34 16.91 16.14
N VAL A 14 -10.63 16.84 14.85
CA VAL A 14 -11.15 17.95 14.03
C VAL A 14 -12.61 17.75 13.60
N ARG A 15 -13.31 16.78 14.23
CA ARG A 15 -14.73 16.45 13.98
C ARG A 15 -15.04 16.04 12.54
N LEU A 16 -14.08 15.44 11.84
CA LEU A 16 -14.28 14.84 10.52
C LEU A 16 -14.64 13.36 10.67
N LYS A 17 -15.52 12.88 9.79
CA LYS A 17 -15.98 11.49 9.72
C LYS A 17 -15.17 10.73 8.67
N CYS A 18 -14.56 9.63 9.09
CA CYS A 18 -13.76 8.76 8.23
C CYS A 18 -14.40 7.37 8.08
N VAL A 19 -14.71 6.96 6.85
CA VAL A 19 -15.33 5.66 6.54
C VAL A 19 -14.35 4.79 5.75
N CYS A 20 -14.34 3.49 6.05
CA CYS A 20 -13.50 2.51 5.36
C CYS A 20 -14.31 1.58 4.46
N LEU A 21 -13.92 1.46 3.19
CA LEU A 21 -14.60 0.64 2.20
C LEU A 21 -13.67 -0.44 1.64
N TYR A 22 -13.96 -1.71 1.93
CA TYR A 22 -13.11 -2.82 1.49
C TYR A 22 -13.91 -4.11 1.28
N GLY A 23 -13.37 -5.01 0.46
CA GLY A 23 -13.93 -6.33 0.19
C GLY A 23 -13.93 -7.27 1.40
N GLY A 24 -14.77 -8.32 1.38
CA GLY A 24 -14.85 -9.31 2.45
C GLY A 24 -15.67 -8.91 3.67
N ALA A 25 -16.23 -7.70 3.69
CA ALA A 25 -17.19 -7.23 4.69
C ALA A 25 -18.53 -6.79 4.05
N SER A 26 -19.58 -6.74 4.87
CA SER A 26 -20.95 -6.37 4.48
C SER A 26 -20.99 -5.03 3.75
N LYS A 27 -21.57 -5.01 2.55
CA LYS A 27 -21.76 -3.78 1.75
C LYS A 27 -22.82 -2.88 2.41
N ASP A 28 -23.84 -3.46 3.02
CA ASP A 28 -24.94 -2.71 3.63
C ASP A 28 -24.49 -1.97 4.90
N ASP A 29 -23.63 -2.60 5.72
CA ASP A 29 -23.05 -1.93 6.90
C ASP A 29 -22.18 -0.74 6.48
N GLN A 30 -21.36 -0.93 5.45
CA GLN A 30 -20.54 0.14 4.87
C GLN A 30 -21.41 1.27 4.29
N ARG A 31 -22.53 0.94 3.63
CA ARG A 31 -23.50 1.93 3.13
C ARG A 31 -24.14 2.73 4.27
N ALA A 32 -24.57 2.06 5.33
CA ALA A 32 -25.17 2.72 6.49
C ALA A 32 -24.18 3.68 7.18
N LEU A 33 -22.88 3.38 7.16
CA LEU A 33 -21.84 4.29 7.64
C LEU A 33 -21.72 5.53 6.76
N ILE A 34 -21.71 5.38 5.44
CA ILE A 34 -21.65 6.52 4.50
C ILE A 34 -22.87 7.44 4.67
N GLN A 35 -24.07 6.87 4.80
CA GLN A 35 -25.32 7.62 4.97
C GLN A 35 -25.36 8.49 6.23
N ARG A 36 -24.53 8.21 7.25
CA ARG A 36 -24.39 9.05 8.44
C ARG A 36 -23.50 10.28 8.20
N GLY A 37 -22.99 10.46 7.00
CA GLY A 37 -22.04 11.51 6.60
C GLY A 37 -20.60 11.00 6.56
N CYS A 38 -19.86 11.41 5.55
CA CYS A 38 -18.48 10.99 5.31
C CYS A 38 -17.68 12.16 4.74
N ASP A 39 -16.62 12.57 5.43
CA ASP A 39 -15.70 13.60 4.97
C ASP A 39 -14.45 12.98 4.33
N ILE A 40 -14.09 11.77 4.76
CA ILE A 40 -12.88 11.06 4.33
C ILE A 40 -13.23 9.60 4.04
N ILE A 41 -12.94 9.15 2.82
CA ILE A 41 -13.08 7.75 2.40
C ILE A 41 -11.70 7.11 2.31
N VAL A 42 -11.51 5.99 3.02
CA VAL A 42 -10.33 5.12 2.89
C VAL A 42 -10.80 3.81 2.25
N ALA A 43 -10.39 3.52 1.02
CA ALA A 43 -10.99 2.41 0.28
C ALA A 43 -10.00 1.59 -0.56
N THR A 44 -10.36 0.32 -0.79
CA THR A 44 -9.77 -0.48 -1.88
C THR A 44 -10.48 -0.16 -3.21
N PRO A 45 -9.79 -0.09 -4.36
CA PRO A 45 -10.35 0.37 -5.64
C PRO A 45 -11.68 -0.32 -6.02
N GLY A 46 -11.71 -1.65 -6.07
CA GLY A 46 -12.91 -2.38 -6.48
C GLY A 46 -14.14 -2.06 -5.62
N ARG A 47 -13.99 -2.02 -4.29
CA ARG A 47 -15.12 -1.69 -3.40
C ARG A 47 -15.57 -0.23 -3.53
N LEU A 48 -14.64 0.70 -3.77
CA LEU A 48 -15.00 2.10 -4.01
C LEU A 48 -15.81 2.24 -5.30
N LYS A 49 -15.34 1.60 -6.39
CA LYS A 49 -16.04 1.56 -7.67
C LYS A 49 -17.44 0.95 -7.55
N ASP A 50 -17.62 -0.09 -6.74
CA ASP A 50 -18.93 -0.69 -6.48
C ASP A 50 -19.92 0.29 -5.83
N PHE A 51 -19.44 1.21 -4.98
CA PHE A 51 -20.27 2.23 -4.33
C PHE A 51 -20.47 3.49 -5.18
N MET A 52 -19.57 3.75 -6.12
CA MET A 52 -19.77 4.80 -7.12
C MET A 52 -20.81 4.35 -8.16
N SER A 53 -20.69 3.11 -8.63
CA SER A 53 -21.61 2.51 -9.62
C SER A 53 -23.06 2.43 -9.13
N ASP A 54 -23.27 2.24 -7.82
CA ASP A 54 -24.62 2.20 -7.22
C ASP A 54 -25.11 3.56 -6.71
N GLY A 55 -24.34 4.64 -6.92
CA GLY A 55 -24.70 6.01 -6.54
C GLY A 55 -24.58 6.32 -5.05
N THR A 56 -24.05 5.41 -4.23
CA THR A 56 -23.84 5.66 -2.79
C THR A 56 -22.73 6.68 -2.55
N VAL A 57 -21.70 6.71 -3.41
CA VAL A 57 -20.55 7.61 -3.29
C VAL A 57 -20.43 8.46 -4.55
N ASP A 58 -20.32 9.77 -4.34
CA ASP A 58 -19.94 10.74 -5.37
C ASP A 58 -18.60 11.38 -4.98
N LEU A 59 -17.67 11.44 -5.93
CA LEU A 59 -16.31 11.98 -5.75
C LEU A 59 -16.14 13.36 -6.38
N ALA A 60 -17.18 13.95 -6.99
CA ALA A 60 -17.12 15.27 -7.64
C ALA A 60 -16.73 16.42 -6.69
N GLY A 61 -16.86 16.24 -5.37
CA GLY A 61 -16.42 17.20 -4.35
C GLY A 61 -15.00 16.98 -3.82
N SER A 62 -14.27 15.96 -4.29
CA SER A 62 -12.98 15.57 -3.71
C SER A 62 -11.86 16.57 -4.03
N ARG A 63 -11.31 17.20 -2.99
CA ARG A 63 -10.19 18.14 -3.11
C ARG A 63 -8.82 17.48 -2.97
N PHE A 64 -8.78 16.30 -2.36
CA PHE A 64 -7.57 15.54 -2.09
C PHE A 64 -7.78 14.10 -2.51
N VAL A 65 -6.79 13.54 -3.21
CA VAL A 65 -6.76 12.13 -3.59
C VAL A 65 -5.40 11.56 -3.27
N VAL A 66 -5.38 10.39 -2.63
CA VAL A 66 -4.16 9.69 -2.23
C VAL A 66 -4.19 8.28 -2.81
N LEU A 67 -3.15 7.94 -3.58
CA LEU A 67 -2.87 6.59 -4.02
C LEU A 67 -1.75 6.02 -3.15
N ASP A 68 -2.06 5.05 -2.29
CA ASP A 68 -1.10 4.38 -1.43
C ASP A 68 -0.74 2.99 -1.97
N GLU A 69 0.54 2.62 -1.90
CA GLU A 69 1.09 1.42 -2.56
C GLU A 69 0.71 1.28 -4.05
N ALA A 70 0.89 2.35 -4.84
CA ALA A 70 0.40 2.42 -6.22
C ALA A 70 0.90 1.28 -7.14
N ASP A 71 2.17 0.90 -7.03
CA ASP A 71 2.77 -0.25 -7.69
C ASP A 71 2.01 -1.55 -7.40
N ARG A 72 1.71 -1.83 -6.13
CA ARG A 72 0.95 -3.02 -5.75
C ARG A 72 -0.47 -3.02 -6.27
N MET A 73 -1.10 -1.86 -6.39
CA MET A 73 -2.43 -1.78 -6.98
C MET A 73 -2.40 -2.15 -8.47
N LEU A 74 -1.36 -1.71 -9.20
CA LEU A 74 -1.16 -2.09 -10.61
C LEU A 74 -0.84 -3.58 -10.74
N ASP A 75 0.01 -4.14 -9.89
CA ASP A 75 0.31 -5.58 -9.87
C ASP A 75 -0.93 -6.45 -9.63
N LYS A 76 -1.93 -5.91 -8.92
CA LYS A 76 -3.22 -6.56 -8.67
C LYS A 76 -4.24 -6.36 -9.79
N GLY A 77 -3.89 -5.64 -10.86
CA GLY A 77 -4.77 -5.38 -11.99
C GLY A 77 -5.81 -4.29 -11.73
N PHE A 78 -5.61 -3.41 -10.75
CA PHE A 78 -6.55 -2.31 -10.46
C PHE A 78 -6.35 -1.05 -11.31
N GLU A 79 -5.56 -1.11 -12.38
CA GLU A 79 -5.25 0.06 -13.19
C GLU A 79 -6.51 0.74 -13.77
N ASP A 80 -7.40 -0.04 -14.38
CA ASP A 80 -8.63 0.48 -14.97
C ASP A 80 -9.60 1.02 -13.92
N ASP A 81 -9.66 0.37 -12.75
CA ASP A 81 -10.48 0.83 -11.63
C ASP A 81 -9.96 2.16 -11.08
N ILE A 82 -8.64 2.32 -10.94
CA ILE A 82 -8.03 3.56 -10.50
C ILE A 82 -8.31 4.68 -11.50
N LYS A 83 -8.10 4.43 -12.81
CA LYS A 83 -8.38 5.41 -13.86
C LYS A 83 -9.82 5.89 -13.79
N HIS A 84 -10.77 4.95 -13.73
CA HIS A 84 -12.19 5.27 -13.63
C HIS A 84 -12.53 6.09 -12.38
N ILE A 85 -11.98 5.71 -11.21
CA ILE A 85 -12.20 6.45 -9.96
C ILE A 85 -11.68 7.89 -10.08
N LEU A 86 -10.48 8.06 -10.63
CA LEU A 86 -9.83 9.37 -10.76
C LEU A 86 -10.48 10.28 -11.79
N ASP A 87 -11.10 9.70 -12.83
CA ASP A 87 -11.88 10.43 -13.84
C ASP A 87 -13.21 10.95 -13.28
N CYS A 88 -13.74 10.34 -12.22
CA CYS A 88 -14.92 10.84 -11.50
C CYS A 88 -14.59 11.89 -10.44
N CYS A 89 -13.31 12.13 -10.14
CA CYS A 89 -12.88 13.24 -9.29
C CYS A 89 -12.82 14.54 -10.10
N PRO A 90 -12.72 15.72 -9.45
CA PRO A 90 -12.41 16.96 -10.13
C PRO A 90 -11.17 16.85 -11.03
N PRO A 91 -11.05 17.70 -12.07
CA PRO A 91 -9.86 17.79 -12.89
C PRO A 91 -8.60 17.89 -12.02
N ARG A 92 -7.52 17.23 -12.43
CA ARG A 92 -6.26 17.16 -11.66
C ARG A 92 -5.67 18.53 -11.33
N GLU A 93 -6.00 19.57 -12.10
CA GLU A 93 -5.63 20.97 -11.86
C GLU A 93 -6.40 21.62 -10.70
N GLN A 94 -7.52 21.03 -10.27
CA GLN A 94 -8.42 21.53 -9.22
C GLN A 94 -8.37 20.71 -7.92
N ARG A 95 -7.54 19.66 -7.88
CA ARG A 95 -7.36 18.80 -6.70
C ARG A 95 -5.89 18.53 -6.44
N GLN A 96 -5.54 18.26 -5.20
CA GLN A 96 -4.21 17.78 -4.84
C GLN A 96 -4.17 16.26 -4.89
N THR A 97 -3.28 15.70 -5.71
CA THR A 97 -3.04 14.25 -5.79
C THR A 97 -1.71 13.92 -5.12
N LEU A 98 -1.71 12.93 -4.23
CA LEU A 98 -0.51 12.35 -3.63
C LEU A 98 -0.42 10.88 -4.07
N MET A 99 0.80 10.42 -4.35
CA MET A 99 1.05 9.02 -4.68
C MET A 99 2.24 8.51 -3.88
N PHE A 100 2.03 7.40 -3.19
CA PHE A 100 3.03 6.68 -2.41
C PHE A 100 3.25 5.31 -3.05
N THR A 101 4.51 4.97 -3.26
CA THR A 101 4.90 3.73 -3.94
C THR A 101 6.33 3.36 -3.59
N ALA A 102 6.61 2.05 -3.55
CA ALA A 102 7.94 1.54 -3.23
C ALA A 102 8.84 1.42 -4.47
N THR A 103 8.23 1.20 -5.63
CA THR A 103 8.92 1.05 -6.92
C THR A 103 8.48 2.11 -7.92
N TRP A 104 9.26 2.29 -8.99
CA TRP A 104 9.00 3.34 -9.99
C TRP A 104 9.04 2.81 -11.45
N PRO A 105 8.30 1.73 -11.78
CA PRO A 105 8.24 1.21 -13.15
C PRO A 105 7.49 2.18 -14.08
N GLN A 106 7.60 1.95 -15.40
CA GLN A 106 6.96 2.79 -16.42
C GLN A 106 5.44 2.91 -16.24
N SER A 107 4.76 1.87 -15.74
CA SER A 107 3.31 1.90 -15.47
C SER A 107 2.94 2.90 -14.36
N VAL A 108 3.71 2.93 -13.27
CA VAL A 108 3.55 3.91 -12.19
C VAL A 108 3.90 5.32 -12.65
N GLN A 109 4.95 5.47 -13.48
CA GLN A 109 5.31 6.74 -14.09
C GLN A 109 4.18 7.28 -14.98
N ALA A 110 3.57 6.43 -15.81
CA ALA A 110 2.45 6.79 -16.66
C ALA A 110 1.21 7.19 -15.83
N LEU A 111 0.94 6.47 -14.73
CA LEU A 111 -0.14 6.82 -13.82
C LEU A 111 0.08 8.21 -13.19
N ALA A 112 1.30 8.50 -12.73
CA ALA A 112 1.67 9.80 -12.19
C ALA A 112 1.49 10.92 -13.22
N ALA A 113 2.03 10.73 -14.42
CA ALA A 113 1.96 11.71 -15.51
C ALA A 113 0.51 12.00 -15.96
N THR A 114 -0.38 11.01 -15.81
CA THR A 114 -1.80 11.14 -16.16
C THR A 114 -2.56 11.94 -15.11
N PHE A 115 -2.36 11.65 -13.81
CA PHE A 115 -3.26 12.13 -12.75
C PHE A 115 -2.66 13.17 -11.80
N MET A 116 -1.39 13.52 -11.95
CA MET A 116 -0.71 14.55 -11.16
C MET A 116 -0.30 15.72 -12.04
N VAL A 117 -0.22 16.91 -11.46
CA VAL A 117 0.25 18.15 -12.11
C VAL A 117 1.55 18.56 -11.47
N ASP A 118 2.63 18.58 -12.27
CA ASP A 118 4.00 18.96 -11.85
C ASP A 118 4.40 18.42 -10.46
N PRO A 119 4.42 17.09 -10.26
CA PRO A 119 4.60 16.51 -8.94
C PRO A 119 6.06 16.61 -8.45
N VAL A 120 6.23 17.00 -7.19
CA VAL A 120 7.52 16.90 -6.50
C VAL A 120 7.76 15.46 -6.07
N LYS A 121 8.78 14.81 -6.65
CA LYS A 121 9.21 13.46 -6.25
C LYS A 121 10.11 13.53 -5.02
N ILE A 122 9.70 12.86 -3.95
CA ILE A 122 10.50 12.70 -2.72
C ILE A 122 10.86 11.23 -2.58
N THR A 123 12.16 10.92 -2.49
CA THR A 123 12.68 9.56 -2.32
C THR A 123 13.44 9.45 -1.01
N ILE A 124 13.06 8.48 -0.17
CA ILE A 124 13.67 8.23 1.13
C ILE A 124 14.52 6.96 1.04
N GLY A 125 15.82 7.08 1.25
CA GLY A 125 16.79 5.97 1.19
C GLY A 125 18.07 6.36 0.45
N SER A 126 19.17 5.66 0.72
CA SER A 126 20.42 5.84 -0.01
C SER A 126 20.26 5.28 -1.42
N GLY A 127 20.30 6.18 -2.40
CA GLY A 127 19.93 5.95 -3.79
C GLY A 127 20.53 4.68 -4.39
N GLY A 128 19.66 3.68 -4.59
CA GLY A 128 19.84 2.80 -5.73
C GLY A 128 19.95 3.69 -6.96
N LYS A 129 20.96 3.46 -7.82
CA LYS A 129 21.09 4.22 -9.06
C LYS A 129 19.74 4.18 -9.76
N GLU A 130 19.15 5.33 -10.03
CA GLU A 130 18.06 5.38 -10.99
C GLU A 130 18.63 4.77 -12.27
N THR A 131 18.11 3.61 -12.65
CA THR A 131 18.43 3.02 -13.95
C THR A 131 17.95 3.99 -15.03
N GLU A 132 18.47 3.88 -16.26
CA GLU A 132 18.05 4.77 -17.38
C GLU A 132 16.52 4.80 -17.59
N ASN A 133 15.79 3.80 -17.06
CA ASN A 133 14.34 3.68 -17.12
C ASN A 133 13.61 4.18 -15.84
N GLY A 134 14.30 4.82 -14.92
CA GLY A 134 13.73 5.37 -13.67
C GLY A 134 13.37 4.34 -12.61
N ALA A 135 13.61 3.05 -12.84
CA ALA A 135 13.38 2.02 -11.83
C ALA A 135 14.43 2.16 -10.72
N VAL A 136 13.96 2.38 -9.49
CA VAL A 136 14.77 2.27 -8.28
C VAL A 136 14.96 0.79 -8.00
N GLU A 137 16.19 0.32 -8.13
CA GLU A 137 16.54 -1.06 -7.79
C GLU A 137 16.27 -1.28 -6.29
N LEU A 138 15.36 -2.19 -5.95
CA LEU A 138 15.06 -2.53 -4.56
C LEU A 138 16.29 -3.21 -3.96
N GLN A 139 17.13 -2.42 -3.30
CA GLN A 139 18.29 -2.94 -2.60
C GLN A 139 17.88 -3.39 -1.20
N ALA A 140 18.21 -4.64 -0.88
CA ALA A 140 18.08 -5.12 0.49
C ALA A 140 18.92 -4.23 1.43
N ASN A 141 18.37 -3.92 2.60
CA ASN A 141 19.02 -3.00 3.54
C ASN A 141 20.42 -3.50 3.89
N ALA A 142 21.46 -2.74 3.53
CA ALA A 142 22.86 -3.11 3.76
C ALA A 142 23.22 -3.29 5.25
N ARG A 143 22.41 -2.78 6.18
CA ARG A 143 22.59 -3.02 7.63
C ARG A 143 22.13 -4.40 8.07
N ILE A 144 21.37 -5.11 7.24
CA ILE A 144 20.90 -6.47 7.52
C ILE A 144 21.92 -7.45 6.92
N THR A 145 22.59 -8.20 7.79
CA THR A 145 23.47 -9.28 7.36
C THR A 145 22.63 -10.40 6.74
N GLN A 146 22.85 -10.67 5.46
CA GLN A 146 22.17 -11.72 4.72
C GLN A 146 23.14 -12.87 4.45
N LYS A 147 22.72 -14.09 4.77
CA LYS A 147 23.48 -15.32 4.48
C LYS A 147 22.60 -16.24 3.64
N VAL A 148 23.15 -16.71 2.52
CA VAL A 148 22.47 -17.64 1.61
C VAL A 148 23.19 -18.97 1.68
N GLU A 149 22.43 -20.04 1.91
CA GLU A 149 22.94 -21.40 1.97
C GLU A 149 22.18 -22.28 0.99
N VAL A 150 22.91 -22.92 0.08
CA VAL A 150 22.36 -23.89 -0.86
C VAL A 150 22.37 -25.26 -0.17
N VAL A 151 21.18 -25.81 0.07
CA VAL A 151 20.99 -27.09 0.77
C VAL A 151 19.93 -27.92 0.05
N ASP A 152 20.07 -29.24 0.10
CA ASP A 152 19.03 -30.15 -0.40
C ASP A 152 17.76 -30.00 0.43
N GLN A 153 16.60 -30.21 -0.20
CA GLN A 153 15.29 -30.07 0.45
C GLN A 153 15.16 -30.92 1.73
N LYS A 154 15.71 -32.14 1.71
CA LYS A 154 15.73 -33.07 2.85
C LYS A 154 16.56 -32.57 4.05
N ASP A 155 17.55 -31.72 3.80
CA ASP A 155 18.50 -31.27 4.82
C ASP A 155 18.09 -29.92 5.45
N LYS A 156 17.07 -29.25 4.89
CA LYS A 156 16.59 -27.94 5.35
C LYS A 156 16.18 -27.92 6.82
N GLU A 157 15.45 -28.94 7.27
CA GLU A 157 14.95 -29.00 8.65
C GLU A 157 16.12 -29.14 9.64
N PHE A 158 17.02 -30.09 9.37
CA PHE A 158 18.22 -30.28 10.19
C PHE A 158 19.07 -29.00 10.21
N ARG A 159 19.24 -28.35 9.05
CA ARG A 159 20.00 -27.11 8.96
C ARG A 159 19.35 -25.96 9.74
N LEU A 160 18.03 -25.82 9.67
CA LEU A 160 17.30 -24.82 10.45
C LEU A 160 17.55 -25.00 11.96
N LEU A 161 17.48 -26.23 12.47
CA LEU A 161 17.75 -26.52 13.88
C LEU A 161 19.17 -26.10 14.30
N GLN A 162 20.17 -26.31 13.43
CA GLN A 162 21.53 -25.85 13.68
C GLN A 162 21.63 -24.33 13.76
N ILE A 163 20.95 -23.62 12.84
CA ILE A 163 20.92 -22.15 12.81
C ILE A 163 20.25 -21.61 14.09
N LEU A 164 19.08 -22.14 14.45
CA LEU A 164 18.38 -21.75 15.68
C LEU A 164 19.24 -21.98 16.91
N LYS A 165 19.85 -23.17 17.03
CA LYS A 165 20.73 -23.49 18.14
C LYS A 165 21.93 -22.55 18.21
N HIS A 166 22.52 -22.15 17.08
CA HIS A 166 23.63 -21.21 17.04
C HIS A 166 23.22 -19.81 17.52
N HIS A 167 22.07 -19.32 17.06
CA HIS A 167 21.59 -17.96 17.36
C HIS A 167 20.89 -17.82 18.73
N GLN A 168 20.52 -18.91 19.39
CA GLN A 168 19.92 -18.90 20.72
C GLN A 168 20.91 -19.29 21.84
N GLN A 169 22.21 -19.16 21.60
CA GLN A 169 23.25 -19.44 22.60
C GLN A 169 23.65 -18.19 23.41
N GLY A 170 24.10 -18.43 24.64
CA GLY A 170 24.63 -17.38 25.52
C GLY A 170 23.64 -16.25 25.78
N ASN A 171 24.10 -15.01 25.58
CA ASN A 171 23.31 -13.81 25.83
C ASN A 171 22.14 -13.61 24.85
N HIS A 172 22.09 -14.37 23.74
CA HIS A 172 21.04 -14.31 22.71
C HIS A 172 19.92 -15.35 22.93
N LYS A 173 19.93 -16.06 24.06
CA LYS A 173 18.95 -17.13 24.36
C LYS A 173 17.49 -16.66 24.31
N MET A 174 17.25 -15.38 24.59
CA MET A 174 15.90 -14.79 24.58
C MET A 174 15.56 -14.06 23.28
N ASP A 175 16.43 -14.12 22.27
CA ASP A 175 16.18 -13.50 20.98
C ASP A 175 15.00 -14.19 20.29
N ARG A 176 14.05 -13.39 19.84
CA ARG A 176 12.90 -13.87 19.07
C ARG A 176 13.32 -14.05 17.62
N ILE A 177 13.17 -15.27 17.11
CA ILE A 177 13.50 -15.62 15.72
C ILE A 177 12.20 -15.83 14.95
N LEU A 178 12.11 -15.25 13.75
CA LEU A 178 11.03 -15.49 12.81
C LEU A 178 11.52 -16.43 11.71
N VAL A 179 10.75 -17.50 11.48
CA VAL A 179 10.99 -18.45 10.39
C VAL A 179 9.81 -18.35 9.43
N PHE A 180 10.09 -18.01 8.17
CA PHE A 180 9.08 -17.94 7.11
C PHE A 180 9.08 -19.23 6.30
N CYS A 181 7.92 -19.86 6.16
CA CYS A 181 7.69 -21.03 5.33
C CYS A 181 6.70 -20.68 4.21
N LEU A 182 6.85 -21.29 3.03
CA LEU A 182 6.02 -20.95 1.87
C LEU A 182 4.58 -21.49 1.97
N TYR A 183 4.36 -22.55 2.77
CA TYR A 183 3.07 -23.21 2.95
C TYR A 183 2.74 -23.33 4.44
N LYS A 184 1.46 -23.28 4.78
CA LYS A 184 0.92 -23.55 6.12
C LYS A 184 0.77 -25.05 6.36
#